data_AF-A0A7L4NJU2-F1
#
_entry.id   AF-A0A7L4NJU2-F1
#
_cell.length_a   1.000
_cell.length_b   1.000
_cell.length_c   1.000
_cell.angle_alpha   90.00
_cell.angle_beta   90.00
_cell.angle_gamma   90.00
#
_symmetry.space_group_name_H-M   'P 1'
#
loop_
_entity.id
_entity.type
_entity.pdbx_description
1 polymer ?
#
loop_
_entity_poly.entity_id
_entity_poly.type
_entity_poly.pdbx_seq_one_letter_code
_entity_poly.pdbx_strand_id
1 'polypeptide(L)'
;PDPIPRNGLNNRYRVLEVNIIQRNGSDPEKHLTITASPSLEETELCILSNGWESVPVVPGDIIHLEGECTSGTWLINEQSGYLVLYPDLLLSGTTISNSIRCMRRAVLSERFRGSESGSHQTLLGTILHEIFQQSVTNKLAQEKVEQLANKIVYGQKYLKDMYHLNLKQAEIMQEVQGYLPLFFKWAEDFI
;
A
#
# COMPACT_ATOMS: atom_id res chain seq x y z
N PRO A 1 -11.26 -7.53 19.26
CA PRO A 1 -12.70 -7.39 18.91
C PRO A 1 -12.87 -7.76 17.44
N ASP A 2 -13.70 -8.77 17.15
CA ASP A 2 -14.00 -9.13 15.77
C ASP A 2 -14.73 -7.96 15.08
N PRO A 3 -14.42 -7.66 13.81
CA PRO A 3 -15.14 -6.63 13.06
C PRO A 3 -16.64 -6.93 13.05
N ILE A 4 -17.45 -5.93 13.36
CA ILE A 4 -18.91 -6.07 13.38
C ILE A 4 -19.42 -6.03 11.94
N PRO A 5 -20.18 -7.04 11.48
CA PRO A 5 -20.83 -7.01 10.17
C PRO A 5 -21.71 -5.77 10.01
N ARG A 6 -21.66 -5.11 8.85
CA ARG A 6 -22.43 -3.89 8.56
C ARG A 6 -22.59 -3.63 7.06
N ASN A 7 -23.66 -2.95 6.68
CA ASN A 7 -23.94 -2.51 5.31
C ASN A 7 -23.44 -1.08 5.02
N GLY A 8 -23.52 -0.68 3.74
CA GLY A 8 -23.22 0.69 3.28
C GLY A 8 -21.79 0.88 2.76
N LEU A 9 -21.33 2.14 2.71
CA LEU A 9 -20.04 2.52 2.13
C LEU A 9 -18.85 1.79 2.77
N ASN A 10 -18.89 1.56 4.08
CA ASN A 10 -17.84 0.85 4.82
C ASN A 10 -18.27 -0.58 5.19
N ASN A 11 -18.95 -1.27 4.27
CA ASN A 11 -19.53 -2.58 4.55
C ASN A 11 -18.48 -3.58 5.08
N ARG A 12 -18.95 -4.49 5.92
CA ARG A 12 -18.20 -5.63 6.46
C ARG A 12 -19.12 -6.83 6.36
N TYR A 13 -18.77 -7.75 5.49
CA TYR A 13 -19.48 -9.01 5.33
C TYR A 13 -18.67 -10.13 5.96
N ARG A 14 -19.34 -11.00 6.70
CA ARG A 14 -18.77 -12.27 7.16
C ARG A 14 -19.12 -13.35 6.14
N VAL A 15 -18.12 -14.13 5.74
CA VAL A 15 -18.31 -15.26 4.84
C VAL A 15 -18.84 -16.45 5.63
N LEU A 16 -19.97 -16.99 5.22
CA LEU A 16 -20.62 -18.14 5.86
C LEU A 16 -20.26 -19.44 5.15
N GLU A 17 -20.30 -19.43 3.82
CA GLU A 17 -20.05 -20.61 3.00
C GLU A 17 -19.27 -20.24 1.73
N VAL A 18 -18.50 -21.19 1.21
CA VAL A 18 -17.71 -21.03 -0.01
C VAL A 18 -17.92 -22.24 -0.90
N ASN A 19 -18.46 -22.02 -2.10
CA ASN A 19 -18.76 -23.07 -3.08
C ASN A 19 -18.03 -22.75 -4.39
N ILE A 20 -17.34 -23.74 -4.97
CA ILE A 20 -16.72 -23.60 -6.30
C ILE A 20 -17.64 -24.26 -7.31
N ILE A 21 -18.09 -23.48 -8.29
CA ILE A 21 -18.96 -23.93 -9.37
C ILE A 21 -18.13 -24.03 -10.64
N GLN A 22 -18.05 -25.22 -11.21
CA GLN A 22 -17.43 -25.44 -12.51
C GLN A 22 -18.46 -26.10 -13.42
N ARG A 23 -18.89 -25.38 -14.46
CA ARG A 23 -19.77 -25.93 -15.49
C ARG A 23 -18.92 -26.42 -16.66
N ASN A 24 -19.38 -27.47 -17.33
CA ASN A 24 -18.67 -28.03 -18.48
C ASN A 24 -18.49 -26.95 -19.56
N GLY A 25 -17.24 -26.58 -19.84
CA GLY A 25 -16.88 -25.61 -20.87
C GLY A 25 -16.93 -24.13 -20.45
N SER A 26 -17.15 -23.81 -19.17
CA SER A 26 -17.00 -22.44 -18.64
C SER A 26 -15.80 -22.31 -17.71
N ASP A 27 -15.35 -21.08 -17.52
CA ASP A 27 -14.42 -20.74 -16.45
C ASP A 27 -15.05 -21.05 -15.09
N PRO A 28 -14.24 -21.43 -14.07
CA PRO A 28 -14.74 -21.67 -12.72
C PRO A 28 -15.21 -20.37 -12.07
N GLU A 29 -16.27 -20.48 -11.28
CA GLU A 29 -16.78 -19.41 -10.42
C GLU A 29 -16.65 -19.81 -8.95
N LYS A 30 -16.44 -18.84 -8.07
CA LYS A 30 -16.52 -19.02 -6.62
C LYS A 30 -17.70 -18.24 -6.06
N HIS A 31 -18.62 -18.95 -5.45
CA HIS A 31 -19.85 -18.42 -4.86
C HIS A 31 -19.68 -18.37 -3.34
N LEU A 32 -19.83 -17.18 -2.77
CA LEU A 32 -19.75 -16.91 -1.34
C LEU A 32 -21.14 -16.59 -0.80
N THR A 33 -21.60 -17.35 0.18
CA THR A 33 -22.76 -16.93 0.99
C THR A 33 -22.23 -16.00 2.08
N ILE A 34 -22.73 -14.77 2.11
CA ILE A 34 -22.21 -13.71 2.97
C ILE A 34 -23.31 -13.06 3.79
N THR A 35 -22.97 -12.48 4.94
CA THR A 35 -23.91 -11.71 5.75
C THR A 35 -23.26 -10.47 6.35
N ALA A 36 -24.01 -9.37 6.33
CA ALA A 36 -23.69 -8.14 7.05
C ALA A 36 -24.53 -7.97 8.33
N SER A 37 -25.40 -8.94 8.63
CA SER A 37 -26.22 -8.91 9.85
C SER A 37 -25.51 -9.61 11.01
N PRO A 38 -25.52 -9.03 12.22
CA PRO A 38 -25.08 -9.72 13.43
C PRO A 38 -25.91 -10.98 13.76
N SER A 39 -27.18 -11.05 13.32
CA SER A 39 -28.05 -12.22 13.55
C SER A 39 -27.75 -13.39 12.61
N LEU A 40 -26.96 -13.17 11.55
CA LEU A 40 -26.63 -14.13 10.49
C LEU A 40 -27.84 -14.63 9.67
N GLU A 41 -29.03 -14.05 9.85
CA GLU A 41 -30.25 -14.49 9.17
C GLU A 41 -30.41 -13.91 7.76
N GLU A 42 -29.89 -12.70 7.53
CA GLU A 42 -29.92 -12.04 6.23
C GLU A 42 -28.66 -12.38 5.44
N THR A 43 -28.82 -13.19 4.39
CA THR A 43 -27.72 -13.62 3.53
C THR A 43 -27.80 -12.98 2.15
N GLU A 44 -26.64 -12.60 1.63
CA GLU A 44 -26.44 -12.18 0.26
C GLU A 44 -25.51 -13.17 -0.45
N LEU A 45 -25.51 -13.15 -1.78
CA LEU A 45 -24.63 -13.97 -2.61
C LEU A 45 -23.54 -13.09 -3.21
N CYS A 46 -22.29 -13.54 -3.16
CA CYS A 46 -21.20 -12.91 -3.92
C CYS A 46 -20.57 -13.92 -4.88
N ILE A 47 -20.51 -13.57 -6.16
CA ILE A 47 -19.98 -14.41 -7.22
C ILE A 47 -18.67 -13.81 -7.71
N LEU A 48 -17.60 -14.60 -7.62
CA LEU A 48 -16.25 -14.26 -8.09
C LEU A 48 -15.94 -15.05 -9.36
N SER A 49 -15.46 -14.36 -10.40
CA SER A 49 -15.04 -14.96 -11.67
C SER A 49 -13.81 -14.26 -12.26
N ASN A 50 -13.29 -14.78 -13.39
CA ASN A 50 -12.22 -14.14 -14.17
C ASN A 50 -10.93 -13.86 -13.38
N GLY A 51 -10.49 -14.83 -12.59
CA GLY A 51 -9.31 -14.76 -11.72
C GLY A 51 -9.65 -14.46 -10.26
N TRP A 52 -10.79 -13.82 -9.98
CA TRP A 52 -11.23 -13.55 -8.61
C TRP A 52 -11.62 -14.83 -7.85
N GLU A 53 -11.97 -15.90 -8.55
CA GLU A 53 -12.19 -17.22 -7.95
C GLU A 53 -10.92 -17.80 -7.31
N SER A 54 -9.73 -17.27 -7.61
CA SER A 54 -8.49 -17.70 -6.97
C SER A 54 -8.27 -17.10 -5.58
N VAL A 55 -9.04 -16.07 -5.18
CA VAL A 55 -8.88 -15.40 -3.87
C VAL A 55 -9.05 -16.42 -2.73
N PRO A 56 -8.10 -16.53 -1.78
CA PRO A 56 -8.08 -17.58 -0.75
C PRO A 56 -9.02 -17.28 0.42
N VAL A 57 -10.28 -16.99 0.13
CA VAL A 57 -11.34 -16.75 1.11
C VAL A 57 -11.88 -18.05 1.69
N VAL A 58 -12.11 -18.08 3.01
CA VAL A 58 -12.67 -19.23 3.74
C VAL A 58 -13.85 -18.81 4.63
N PRO A 59 -14.74 -19.75 5.02
CA PRO A 59 -15.78 -19.47 6.00
C PRO A 59 -15.22 -18.85 7.29
N GLY A 60 -15.87 -17.79 7.76
CA GLY A 60 -15.47 -17.01 8.92
C GLY A 60 -14.67 -15.74 8.59
N ASP A 61 -14.12 -15.63 7.38
CA ASP A 61 -13.41 -14.43 6.95
C ASP A 61 -14.30 -13.19 6.92
N ILE A 62 -13.68 -12.03 7.15
CA ILE A 62 -14.30 -10.73 6.97
C ILE A 62 -13.83 -10.14 5.65
N ILE A 63 -14.79 -9.75 4.82
CA ILE A 63 -14.55 -9.13 3.52
C ILE A 63 -15.25 -7.77 3.44
N HIS A 64 -14.79 -6.95 2.53
CA HIS A 64 -15.45 -5.74 2.08
C HIS A 64 -15.64 -5.81 0.57
N LEU A 65 -16.78 -5.32 0.10
CA LEU A 65 -17.18 -5.36 -1.29
C LEU A 65 -17.36 -3.94 -1.80
N GLU A 66 -16.71 -3.65 -2.92
CA GLU A 66 -16.90 -2.43 -3.70
C GLU A 66 -17.60 -2.80 -5.01
N GLY A 67 -18.59 -1.99 -5.41
CA GLY A 67 -19.40 -2.24 -6.61
C GLY A 67 -20.90 -2.19 -6.33
N GLU A 68 -21.69 -2.69 -7.28
CA GLU A 68 -23.15 -2.71 -7.20
C GLU A 68 -23.67 -4.08 -6.76
N CYS A 69 -24.52 -4.09 -5.74
CA CYS A 69 -25.32 -5.25 -5.36
C CYS A 69 -26.68 -5.17 -6.06
N THR A 70 -26.96 -6.12 -6.95
CA THR A 70 -28.25 -6.21 -7.63
C THR A 70 -29.04 -7.35 -7.02
N SER A 71 -30.19 -7.04 -6.41
CA SER A 71 -31.10 -8.05 -5.83
C SER A 71 -30.43 -9.01 -4.84
N GLY A 72 -29.52 -8.49 -3.98
CA GLY A 72 -28.80 -9.30 -3.00
C GLY A 72 -27.67 -10.16 -3.59
N THR A 73 -27.28 -9.89 -4.84
CA THR A 73 -26.15 -10.55 -5.49
C THR A 73 -25.07 -9.53 -5.87
N TRP A 74 -23.85 -9.78 -5.38
CA TRP A 74 -22.64 -9.08 -5.76
C TRP A 74 -21.94 -9.85 -6.88
N LEU A 75 -21.56 -9.14 -7.95
CA LEU A 75 -20.82 -9.70 -9.07
C LEU A 75 -19.43 -9.07 -9.09
N ILE A 76 -18.39 -9.88 -8.94
CA ILE A 76 -17.00 -9.43 -8.97
C ILE A 76 -16.25 -10.21 -10.05
N ASN A 77 -15.81 -9.47 -11.05
CA ASN A 77 -15.13 -10.01 -12.21
C ASN A 77 -14.03 -9.03 -12.69
N GLU A 78 -13.45 -9.29 -13.85
CA GLU A 78 -12.40 -8.45 -14.41
C GLU A 78 -12.88 -7.02 -14.74
N GLN A 79 -14.17 -6.84 -15.01
CA GLN A 79 -14.76 -5.57 -15.45
C GLN A 79 -15.54 -4.82 -14.35
N SER A 80 -15.90 -5.48 -13.25
CA SER A 80 -16.80 -4.92 -12.24
C SER A 80 -16.47 -5.39 -10.83
N GLY A 81 -16.51 -4.43 -9.91
CA GLY A 81 -16.39 -4.62 -8.48
C GLY A 81 -15.00 -5.02 -7.98
N TYR A 82 -14.83 -4.99 -6.66
CA TYR A 82 -13.63 -5.46 -5.97
C TYR A 82 -14.00 -6.18 -4.67
N LEU A 83 -13.27 -7.24 -4.37
CA LEU A 83 -13.31 -7.89 -3.07
C LEU A 83 -12.03 -7.55 -2.30
N VAL A 84 -12.19 -6.97 -1.12
CA VAL A 84 -11.09 -6.72 -0.18
C VAL A 84 -11.18 -7.72 0.96
N LEU A 85 -10.25 -8.66 0.99
CA LEU A 85 -10.12 -9.66 2.06
C LEU A 85 -9.41 -9.02 3.27
N TYR A 86 -10.00 -9.17 4.45
CA TYR A 86 -9.54 -8.53 5.70
C TYR A 86 -9.38 -7.01 5.58
N PRO A 87 -10.47 -6.26 5.32
CA PRO A 87 -10.42 -4.82 5.04
C PRO A 87 -9.87 -3.95 6.18
N ASP A 88 -9.77 -4.49 7.39
CA ASP A 88 -9.21 -3.80 8.55
C ASP A 88 -7.68 -4.01 8.68
N LEU A 89 -7.09 -4.89 7.85
CA LEU A 89 -5.65 -5.05 7.72
C LEU A 89 -5.09 -4.08 6.67
N LEU A 90 -4.52 -2.98 7.14
CA LEU A 90 -3.91 -1.98 6.25
C LEU A 90 -2.48 -2.38 5.87
N LEU A 91 -2.27 -2.63 4.57
CA LEU A 91 -0.97 -2.90 3.99
C LEU A 91 -0.44 -1.65 3.27
N SER A 92 0.85 -1.37 3.42
CA SER A 92 1.47 -0.25 2.69
C SER A 92 1.56 -0.56 1.19
N GLY A 93 1.47 0.46 0.33
CA GLY A 93 1.66 0.30 -1.11
C GLY A 93 3.02 -0.30 -1.46
N THR A 94 4.07 0.01 -0.70
CA THR A 94 5.41 -0.57 -0.87
C THR A 94 5.42 -2.07 -0.57
N THR A 95 4.68 -2.54 0.43
CA THR A 95 4.53 -3.97 0.74
C THR A 95 3.87 -4.71 -0.42
N ILE A 96 2.81 -4.15 -1.00
CA ILE A 96 2.11 -4.71 -2.17
C ILE A 96 3.01 -4.72 -3.41
N SER A 97 3.72 -3.62 -3.69
CA SER A 97 4.66 -3.55 -4.82
C SER A 97 5.76 -4.62 -4.70
N ASN A 98 6.28 -4.84 -3.49
CA ASN A 98 7.30 -5.85 -3.23
C ASN A 98 6.80 -7.29 -3.38
N SER A 99 5.50 -7.54 -3.22
CA SER A 99 4.91 -8.89 -3.32
C SER A 99 4.73 -9.36 -4.76
N ILE A 100 4.67 -8.44 -5.74
CA ILE A 100 4.51 -8.76 -7.18
C ILE A 100 5.56 -9.77 -7.64
N ARG A 101 6.83 -9.57 -7.25
CA ARG A 101 7.92 -10.51 -7.58
C ARG A 101 7.98 -11.72 -6.65
N CYS A 102 7.70 -11.52 -5.36
CA CYS A 102 7.77 -12.59 -4.36
C CYS A 102 6.92 -12.25 -3.12
N MET A 103 5.78 -12.93 -2.98
CA MET A 103 4.89 -12.78 -1.81
C MET A 103 5.60 -13.12 -0.50
N ARG A 104 6.37 -14.22 -0.47
CA ARG A 104 7.10 -14.65 0.74
C ARG A 104 8.06 -13.57 1.23
N ARG A 105 8.79 -12.91 0.33
CA ARG A 105 9.71 -11.82 0.69
C ARG A 105 8.95 -10.65 1.32
N ALA A 106 7.85 -10.20 0.73
CA ALA A 106 7.05 -9.11 1.27
C ALA A 106 6.53 -9.41 2.68
N VAL A 107 6.02 -10.63 2.92
CA VAL A 107 5.56 -11.07 4.25
C VAL A 107 6.71 -11.10 5.26
N LEU A 108 7.89 -11.62 4.88
CA LEU A 108 9.05 -11.66 5.76
C LEU A 108 9.56 -10.25 6.10
N SER A 109 9.67 -9.36 5.13
CA SER A 109 10.07 -7.97 5.36
C SER A 109 9.10 -7.24 6.28
N GLU A 110 7.80 -7.53 6.20
CA GLU A 110 6.77 -6.97 7.07
C GLU A 110 6.85 -7.51 8.51
N ARG A 111 7.15 -8.80 8.67
CA ARG A 111 7.25 -9.47 9.98
C ARG A 111 8.54 -9.16 10.73
N PHE A 112 9.64 -9.00 10.00
CA PHE A 112 10.98 -8.75 10.55
C PHE A 112 11.45 -7.31 10.30
N ARG A 113 10.53 -6.35 10.39
CA ARG A 113 10.83 -4.92 10.24
C ARG A 113 11.97 -4.50 11.20
N GLY A 114 12.97 -3.81 10.66
CA GLY A 114 14.11 -3.29 11.43
C GLY A 114 15.36 -4.19 11.46
N SER A 115 15.35 -5.37 10.82
CA SER A 115 16.57 -6.17 10.66
C SER A 115 17.56 -5.60 9.63
N GLU A 116 17.08 -4.72 8.74
CA GLU A 116 17.90 -4.05 7.73
C GLU A 116 18.28 -2.66 8.24
N SER A 117 19.56 -2.45 8.52
CA SER A 117 20.12 -1.10 8.60
C SER A 117 19.96 -0.45 7.21
N GLY A 118 19.33 0.72 7.13
CA GLY A 118 19.11 1.42 5.86
C GLY A 118 20.42 1.59 5.10
N SER A 119 20.42 1.41 3.78
CA SER A 119 21.65 1.56 2.99
C SER A 119 22.03 3.03 2.80
N HIS A 120 23.25 3.28 2.32
CA HIS A 120 23.67 4.61 1.87
C HIS A 120 22.64 5.22 0.90
N GLN A 121 22.18 4.46 -0.10
CA GLN A 121 21.21 4.94 -1.08
C GLN A 121 19.85 5.27 -0.46
N THR A 122 19.38 4.47 0.50
CA THR A 122 18.13 4.76 1.21
C THR A 122 18.22 6.03 2.04
N LEU A 123 19.37 6.26 2.70
CA LEU A 123 19.61 7.49 3.47
C LEU A 123 19.66 8.71 2.54
N LEU A 124 20.44 8.64 1.46
CA LEU A 124 20.54 9.73 0.48
C LEU A 124 19.17 10.06 -0.10
N GLY A 125 18.40 9.04 -0.51
CA GLY A 125 17.03 9.22 -0.99
C GLY A 125 16.14 9.91 0.04
N THR A 126 16.23 9.50 1.31
CA THR A 126 15.45 10.12 2.40
C THR A 126 15.78 11.60 2.58
N ILE A 127 17.05 11.96 2.55
CA ILE A 127 17.53 13.35 2.64
C ILE A 127 17.01 14.17 1.44
N LEU A 128 17.16 13.65 0.22
CA LEU A 128 16.69 14.29 -1.00
C LEU A 128 15.17 14.52 -0.98
N HIS A 129 14.39 13.52 -0.55
CA HIS A 129 12.94 13.65 -0.41
C HIS A 129 12.56 14.77 0.56
N GLU A 130 13.23 14.88 1.71
CA GLU A 130 12.95 15.94 2.68
C GLU A 130 13.29 17.32 2.13
N ILE A 131 14.46 17.48 1.49
CA ILE A 131 14.87 18.75 0.87
C ILE A 131 13.83 19.15 -0.18
N PHE A 132 13.45 18.24 -1.08
CA PHE A 132 12.48 18.50 -2.14
C PHE A 132 11.12 18.92 -1.57
N GLN A 133 10.59 18.12 -0.63
CA GLN A 133 9.28 18.37 -0.04
C GLN A 133 9.23 19.75 0.64
N GLN A 134 10.23 20.09 1.44
CA GLN A 134 10.29 21.39 2.11
C GLN A 134 10.52 22.54 1.13
N SER A 135 11.29 22.32 0.05
CA SER A 135 11.55 23.34 -0.98
C SER A 135 10.28 23.71 -1.74
N VAL A 136 9.55 22.71 -2.22
CA VAL A 136 8.31 22.89 -3.00
C VAL A 136 7.19 23.44 -2.11
N THR A 137 7.00 22.87 -0.92
CA THR A 137 5.93 23.30 0.01
C THR A 137 6.09 24.77 0.41
N ASN A 138 7.32 25.23 0.62
CA ASN A 138 7.60 26.61 1.04
C ASN A 138 7.96 27.56 -0.13
N LYS A 139 7.88 27.09 -1.39
CA LYS A 139 8.25 27.87 -2.59
C LYS A 139 9.61 28.55 -2.46
N LEU A 140 10.62 27.79 -2.06
CA LEU A 140 11.96 28.32 -1.81
C LEU A 140 12.65 28.71 -3.11
N ALA A 141 13.31 29.86 -3.11
CA ALA A 141 14.29 30.22 -4.14
C ALA A 141 15.52 29.30 -4.06
N GLN A 142 16.25 29.17 -5.17
CA GLN A 142 17.39 28.28 -5.31
C GLN A 142 18.42 28.43 -4.17
N GLU A 143 18.77 29.66 -3.79
CA GLU A 143 19.75 29.90 -2.72
C GLU A 143 19.25 29.36 -1.37
N LYS A 144 17.94 29.45 -1.12
CA LYS A 144 17.33 28.92 0.11
C LYS A 144 17.26 27.40 0.11
N VAL A 145 17.18 26.75 -1.05
CA VAL A 145 17.25 25.29 -1.18
C VAL A 145 18.64 24.79 -0.80
N GLU A 146 19.70 25.47 -1.24
CA GLU A 146 21.07 25.12 -0.87
C GLU A 146 21.33 25.31 0.63
N GLN A 147 20.80 26.38 1.23
CA GLN A 147 20.85 26.60 2.68
C GLN A 147 20.09 25.50 3.45
N LEU A 148 18.92 25.10 2.95
CA LEU A 148 18.13 24.02 3.51
C LEU A 148 18.88 22.69 3.44
N ALA A 149 19.48 22.36 2.29
CA ALA A 149 20.28 21.16 2.10
C ALA A 149 21.44 21.10 3.11
N ASN A 150 22.19 22.19 3.27
CA ASN A 150 23.24 22.29 4.29
C ASN A 150 22.69 22.04 5.70
N LYS A 151 21.58 22.70 6.06
CA LYS A 151 20.96 22.54 7.38
C LYS A 151 20.53 21.10 7.65
N ILE A 152 19.99 20.40 6.65
CA ILE A 152 19.52 19.02 6.77
C ILE A 152 20.70 18.05 6.88
N VAL A 153 21.67 18.13 5.97
CA VAL A 153 22.82 17.20 5.91
C VAL A 153 23.72 17.35 7.12
N TYR A 154 24.01 18.59 7.53
CA TYR A 154 24.84 18.87 8.71
C TYR A 154 24.06 18.86 10.03
N GLY A 155 22.75 18.64 9.99
CA GLY A 155 21.88 18.58 11.16
C GLY A 155 21.99 17.27 11.93
N GLN A 156 21.43 17.26 13.15
CA GLN A 156 21.47 16.09 14.03
C GLN A 156 20.60 14.92 13.55
N LYS A 157 19.57 15.20 12.74
CA LYS A 157 18.53 14.23 12.34
C LYS A 157 19.12 12.96 11.72
N TYR A 158 20.07 13.11 10.80
CA TYR A 158 20.67 12.00 10.05
C TYR A 158 22.08 11.62 10.52
N LEU A 159 22.62 12.32 11.52
CA LEU A 159 23.98 12.09 12.01
C LEU A 159 24.16 10.66 12.54
N LYS A 160 23.14 10.12 13.22
CA LYS A 160 23.17 8.75 13.73
C LYS A 160 23.26 7.72 12.60
N ASP A 161 22.49 7.91 11.54
CA ASP A 161 22.46 6.98 10.40
C ASP A 161 23.76 7.03 9.62
N MET A 162 24.30 8.22 9.38
CA MET A 162 25.63 8.40 8.77
C MET A 162 26.73 7.73 9.59
N TYR A 163 26.67 7.86 10.92
CA TYR A 163 27.61 7.17 11.83
C TYR A 163 27.51 5.64 11.71
N HIS A 164 26.29 5.08 11.72
CA HIS A 164 26.09 3.63 11.57
C HIS A 164 26.60 3.10 10.23
N LEU A 165 26.52 3.92 9.18
CA LEU A 165 26.94 3.56 7.83
C LEU A 165 28.40 3.93 7.52
N ASN A 166 29.13 4.50 8.48
CA ASN A 166 30.50 4.99 8.29
C ASN A 166 30.63 5.97 7.11
N LEU A 167 29.67 6.90 6.98
CA LEU A 167 29.60 7.91 5.93
C LEU A 167 30.00 9.28 6.48
N LYS A 168 30.69 10.10 5.66
CA LYS A 168 31.00 11.48 6.03
C LYS A 168 29.91 12.42 5.53
N GLN A 169 29.49 13.37 6.37
CA GLN A 169 28.52 14.42 6.00
C GLN A 169 28.92 15.19 4.74
N ALA A 170 30.22 15.46 4.56
CA ALA A 170 30.73 16.16 3.38
C ALA A 170 30.53 15.35 2.07
N GLU A 171 30.68 14.03 2.12
CA GLU A 171 30.46 13.13 0.97
C GLU A 171 28.97 13.13 0.60
N ILE A 172 28.08 13.01 1.61
CA ILE A 172 26.63 13.10 1.41
C ILE A 172 26.23 14.46 0.83
N MET A 173 26.80 15.56 1.35
CA MET A 173 26.50 16.90 0.86
C MET A 173 26.89 17.05 -0.61
N GLN A 174 28.05 16.52 -1.01
CA GLN A 174 28.50 16.54 -2.39
C GLN A 174 27.54 15.79 -3.31
N GLU A 175 27.05 14.62 -2.88
CA GLU A 175 26.05 13.86 -3.63
C GLU A 175 24.73 14.64 -3.73
N VAL A 176 24.23 15.19 -2.63
CA VAL A 176 23.02 16.02 -2.61
C VAL A 176 23.13 17.20 -3.58
N GLN A 177 24.27 17.91 -3.58
CA GLN A 177 24.53 19.01 -4.50
C GLN A 177 24.46 18.59 -5.98
N GLY A 178 24.89 17.36 -6.30
CA GLY A 178 24.76 16.79 -7.64
C GLY A 178 23.30 16.64 -8.12
N TYR A 179 22.34 16.50 -7.19
CA TYR A 179 20.91 16.36 -7.51
C TYR A 179 20.15 17.68 -7.53
N LEU A 180 20.63 18.74 -6.87
CA LEU A 180 19.90 20.02 -6.80
C LEU A 180 19.55 20.63 -8.17
N PRO A 181 20.41 20.58 -9.21
CA PRO A 181 20.04 21.07 -10.54
C PRO A 181 18.79 20.41 -11.11
N LEU A 182 18.54 19.14 -10.79
CA LEU A 182 17.35 18.42 -11.24
C LEU A 182 16.09 18.94 -10.52
N PHE A 183 16.22 19.38 -9.27
CA PHE A 183 15.09 19.96 -8.53
C PHE A 183 14.69 21.30 -9.14
N PHE A 184 15.67 22.14 -9.47
CA PHE A 184 15.41 23.45 -10.08
C PHE A 184 14.80 23.29 -11.47
N LYS A 185 15.35 22.40 -12.29
CA LYS A 185 14.77 22.09 -13.59
C LYS A 185 13.32 21.61 -13.49
N TRP A 186 13.03 20.68 -12.57
CA TRP A 186 11.66 20.22 -12.37
C TRP A 186 10.73 21.36 -11.92
N ALA A 187 11.20 22.25 -11.05
CA ALA A 187 10.40 23.39 -10.62
C ALA A 187 10.12 24.36 -11.78
N GLU A 188 11.09 24.64 -12.64
CA GLU A 188 10.92 25.46 -13.84
C GLU A 188 9.91 24.85 -14.84
N ASP A 189 9.92 23.52 -14.98
CA ASP A 189 9.07 22.81 -15.93
C ASP A 189 7.60 22.68 -15.46
N PHE A 190 7.35 22.62 -14.14
CA PHE A 190 6.05 22.21 -13.59
C PHE A 190 5.40 23.16 -12.57
N ILE A 191 6.07 24.23 -12.12
CA ILE A 191 5.56 25.22 -11.16
C ILE A 191 5.54 26.60 -11.80
#